data_AF-T1DD69-F1
#
_entry.id   AF-T1DD69-F1
#
_cell.length_a   1.000
_cell.length_b   1.000
_cell.length_c   1.000
_cell.angle_alpha   90.00
_cell.angle_beta   90.00
_cell.angle_gamma   90.00
#
_symmetry.space_group_name_H-M   'P 1'
#
loop_
_entity.id
_entity.type
_entity.pdbx_description
1 polymer ?
#
loop_
_entity_poly.entity_id
_entity_poly.type
_entity_poly.pdbx_seq_one_letter_code
_entity_poly.pdbx_strand_id
1 'polypeptide(L)'
;MGSHWERSGSSLLPTGEDLTPALEAHPEVGIRTVRWEETGSSALLHQYSGRVSLRFRGIEREVAVPLTVKVDHHTCPECSRKSGHYYTAQLQLRGTLDGPREKAGALRARLDAQWDELMHEARADWRKAISWREALPEGWDYFLVNTMAARSLARLAQRRLAAEMKESATLYGRKDGQDLYRVTICVRIPPSRREAAVGSS
;
A
#
# COMPACT_ATOMS: atom_id res chain seq x y z
N MET A 1 -14.92 -7.19 -18.79
CA MET A 1 -13.86 -6.76 -17.87
C MET A 1 -14.25 -5.39 -17.35
N GLY A 2 -14.76 -5.30 -16.12
CA GLY A 2 -15.14 -4.01 -15.54
C GLY A 2 -13.90 -3.23 -15.12
N SER A 3 -13.94 -1.91 -15.27
CA SER A 3 -12.96 -1.00 -14.69
C SER A 3 -13.00 -1.10 -13.16
N HIS A 4 -11.91 -1.53 -12.54
CA HIS A 4 -11.76 -1.62 -11.09
C HIS A 4 -11.17 -0.32 -10.55
N TRP A 5 -11.89 0.35 -9.65
CA TRP A 5 -11.49 1.63 -9.07
C TRP A 5 -11.29 1.47 -7.56
N GLU A 6 -10.13 1.86 -7.03
CA GLU A 6 -9.83 1.89 -5.60
C GLU A 6 -9.56 3.33 -5.18
N ARG A 7 -10.37 3.89 -4.26
CA ARG A 7 -10.19 5.24 -3.71
C ARG A 7 -9.93 5.18 -2.21
N SER A 8 -8.83 5.79 -1.75
CA SER A 8 -8.57 5.97 -0.33
C SER A 8 -9.04 7.35 0.14
N GLY A 9 -10.00 7.39 1.08
CA GLY A 9 -10.29 8.59 1.87
C GLY A 9 -11.35 9.56 1.35
N SER A 10 -12.10 9.23 0.28
CA SER A 10 -13.32 9.94 -0.13
C SER A 10 -14.54 9.01 -0.01
N SER A 11 -15.75 9.54 -0.19
CA SER A 11 -16.94 8.70 -0.47
C SER A 11 -16.53 7.58 -1.44
N LEU A 12 -16.75 6.33 -1.03
CA LEU A 12 -16.32 5.13 -1.76
C LEU A 12 -17.13 4.91 -3.05
N LEU A 13 -18.10 5.77 -3.32
CA LEU A 13 -19.04 5.64 -4.42
C LEU A 13 -18.61 6.54 -5.58
N PRO A 14 -18.50 6.00 -6.81
CA PRO A 14 -18.18 6.80 -7.99
C PRO A 14 -19.27 7.83 -8.24
N THR A 15 -18.89 9.05 -8.59
CA THR A 15 -19.83 10.09 -9.03
C THR A 15 -20.16 9.91 -10.50
N GLY A 16 -21.19 10.61 -11.01
CA GLY A 16 -21.46 10.65 -12.44
C GLY A 16 -20.24 11.06 -13.27
N GLU A 17 -19.44 12.04 -12.78
CA GLU A 17 -18.22 12.48 -13.46
C GLU A 17 -17.19 11.36 -13.61
N ASP A 18 -17.01 10.55 -12.56
CA ASP A 18 -16.09 9.39 -12.55
C ASP A 18 -16.46 8.33 -13.62
N LEU A 19 -17.71 8.35 -14.09
CA LEU A 19 -18.26 7.39 -15.05
C LEU A 19 -18.18 7.88 -16.50
N THR A 20 -17.82 9.14 -16.72
CA THR A 20 -17.66 9.72 -18.06
C THR A 20 -16.72 8.90 -18.97
N PRO A 21 -15.58 8.36 -18.50
CA PRO A 21 -14.71 7.52 -19.33
C PRO A 21 -15.34 6.20 -19.80
N ALA A 22 -16.43 5.74 -19.18
CA ALA A 22 -17.15 4.53 -19.59
C ALA A 22 -18.13 4.77 -20.76
N LEU A 23 -18.34 6.03 -21.16
CA LEU A 23 -19.15 6.35 -22.33
C LEU A 23 -18.37 6.02 -23.61
N GLU A 24 -18.77 4.94 -24.27
CA GLU A 24 -18.27 4.58 -25.59
C GLU A 24 -19.12 5.25 -26.68
N ALA A 25 -18.47 5.97 -27.59
CA ALA A 25 -19.09 6.53 -28.77
C ALA A 25 -18.36 6.07 -30.03
N HIS A 26 -19.09 5.99 -31.14
CA HIS A 26 -18.48 5.71 -32.44
C HIS A 26 -17.42 6.79 -32.77
N PRO A 27 -16.27 6.44 -33.39
CA PRO A 27 -15.17 7.40 -33.63
C PRO A 27 -15.55 8.67 -34.41
N GLU A 28 -16.58 8.59 -35.27
CA GLU A 28 -17.10 9.74 -36.02
C GLU A 28 -17.98 10.69 -35.17
N VAL A 29 -18.36 10.28 -33.96
CA VAL A 29 -19.24 11.05 -33.07
C VAL A 29 -18.37 11.82 -32.08
N GLY A 30 -18.37 13.14 -32.20
CA GLY A 30 -17.70 14.02 -31.24
C GLY A 30 -18.57 14.27 -30.02
N ILE A 31 -18.20 13.71 -28.87
CA ILE A 31 -18.79 14.10 -27.58
C ILE A 31 -18.27 15.50 -27.23
N ARG A 32 -19.18 16.43 -26.94
CA ARG A 32 -18.83 17.82 -26.56
C ARG A 32 -18.90 18.03 -25.06
N THR A 33 -20.03 17.65 -24.49
CA THR A 33 -20.31 17.86 -23.07
C THR A 33 -21.11 16.68 -22.56
N VAL A 34 -20.81 16.26 -21.35
CA VAL A 34 -21.58 15.27 -20.60
C VAL A 34 -21.99 15.93 -19.29
N ARG A 35 -23.28 15.85 -18.95
CA ARG A 35 -23.80 16.27 -17.65
C ARG A 35 -24.54 15.11 -17.03
N TRP A 36 -24.11 14.71 -15.84
CA TRP A 36 -24.74 13.63 -15.12
C TRP A 36 -25.68 14.17 -14.04
N GLU A 37 -26.79 13.48 -13.86
CA GLU A 37 -27.76 13.74 -12.80
C GLU A 37 -28.06 12.40 -12.11
N GLU A 38 -27.94 12.34 -10.78
CA GLU A 38 -28.35 11.16 -10.02
C GLU A 38 -29.88 11.13 -9.95
N THR A 39 -30.48 10.13 -10.59
CA THR A 39 -31.94 10.00 -10.69
C THR A 39 -32.51 9.09 -9.60
N GLY A 40 -31.67 8.32 -8.93
CA GLY A 40 -32.08 7.43 -7.84
C GLY A 40 -30.87 6.90 -7.08
N SER A 41 -30.99 6.82 -5.77
CA SER A 41 -29.89 6.42 -4.89
C SER A 41 -30.39 5.52 -3.77
N SER A 42 -29.68 4.43 -3.51
CA SER A 42 -29.89 3.52 -2.38
C SER A 42 -28.53 2.96 -1.93
N ALA A 43 -28.51 2.18 -0.86
CA ALA A 43 -27.25 1.65 -0.30
C ALA A 43 -26.39 0.83 -1.28
N LEU A 44 -27.01 0.12 -2.24
CA LEU A 44 -26.31 -0.78 -3.17
C LEU A 44 -26.49 -0.43 -4.64
N LEU A 45 -27.31 0.57 -4.95
CA LEU A 45 -27.70 0.88 -6.31
C LEU A 45 -27.80 2.39 -6.48
N HIS A 46 -27.05 2.89 -7.46
CA HIS A 46 -27.07 4.28 -7.89
C HIS A 46 -27.46 4.34 -9.36
N GLN A 47 -28.41 5.22 -9.67
CA GLN A 47 -28.91 5.43 -11.02
C GLN A 47 -28.59 6.85 -11.44
N TYR A 48 -28.00 6.98 -12.62
CA TYR A 48 -27.64 8.25 -13.23
C TYR A 48 -28.28 8.37 -14.61
N SER A 49 -28.60 9.61 -14.99
CA SER A 49 -28.95 9.96 -16.36
C SER A 49 -27.93 10.98 -16.86
N GLY A 50 -27.20 10.61 -17.92
CA GLY A 50 -26.24 11.46 -18.59
C GLY A 50 -26.91 12.19 -19.75
N ARG A 51 -26.98 13.52 -19.69
CA ARG A 51 -27.28 14.35 -20.86
C ARG A 51 -25.99 14.57 -21.64
N VAL A 52 -25.91 13.96 -22.81
CA VAL A 52 -24.75 13.96 -23.67
C VAL A 52 -25.02 14.81 -24.91
N SER A 53 -24.24 15.88 -25.07
CA SER A 53 -24.23 16.68 -26.29
C SER A 53 -23.21 16.10 -27.27
N LEU A 54 -23.70 15.72 -28.45
CA LEU A 54 -22.98 15.00 -29.48
C LEU A 54 -22.99 15.80 -30.78
N ARG A 55 -21.88 15.74 -31.53
CA ARG A 55 -21.82 16.25 -32.90
C ARG A 55 -21.43 15.13 -33.86
N PHE A 56 -22.25 14.92 -34.87
CA PHE A 56 -22.00 13.94 -35.93
C PHE A 56 -22.32 14.57 -37.29
N ARG A 57 -21.35 14.58 -38.22
CA ARG A 57 -21.49 15.15 -39.57
C ARG A 57 -22.10 16.57 -39.61
N GLY A 58 -21.73 17.40 -38.64
CA GLY A 58 -22.21 18.79 -38.52
C GLY A 58 -23.56 18.96 -37.84
N ILE A 59 -24.25 17.87 -37.48
CA ILE A 59 -25.51 17.90 -36.75
C ILE A 59 -25.22 17.76 -35.25
N GLU A 60 -25.80 18.65 -34.45
CA GLU A 60 -25.76 18.57 -33.00
C GLU A 60 -27.03 17.91 -32.46
N ARG A 61 -26.86 17.01 -31.50
CA ARG A 61 -27.94 16.32 -30.81
C ARG A 61 -27.62 16.20 -29.33
N GLU A 62 -28.66 16.30 -28.51
CA GLU A 62 -28.60 15.93 -27.10
C GLU A 62 -29.31 14.60 -26.91
N VAL A 63 -28.68 13.67 -26.20
CA VAL A 63 -29.20 12.34 -25.91
C VAL A 63 -29.10 12.07 -24.41
N ALA A 64 -30.15 11.49 -23.83
CA ALA A 64 -30.12 11.00 -22.47
C ALA A 64 -29.64 9.54 -22.46
N VAL A 65 -28.63 9.25 -21.64
CA VAL A 65 -28.06 7.91 -21.50
C VAL A 65 -28.22 7.45 -20.05
N PRO A 66 -28.97 6.37 -19.78
CA PRO A 66 -29.09 5.83 -18.44
C PRO A 66 -27.83 5.06 -18.05
N LEU A 67 -27.42 5.17 -16.79
CA LEU A 67 -26.33 4.41 -16.21
C LEU A 67 -26.73 3.90 -14.83
N THR A 68 -26.42 2.64 -14.54
CA THR A 68 -26.69 2.03 -13.24
C THR A 68 -25.40 1.48 -12.66
N VAL A 69 -25.06 1.93 -11.45
CA VAL A 69 -23.92 1.46 -10.67
C VAL A 69 -24.43 0.58 -9.56
N LYS A 70 -23.98 -0.68 -9.55
CA LYS A 70 -24.23 -1.62 -8.46
C LYS A 70 -23.01 -1.68 -7.56
N VAL A 71 -23.23 -1.55 -6.26
CA VAL A 71 -22.20 -1.60 -5.22
C VAL A 71 -22.30 -2.96 -4.54
N ASP A 72 -21.24 -3.76 -4.63
CA ASP A 72 -21.13 -5.04 -3.94
C ASP A 72 -20.08 -4.92 -2.82
N HIS A 73 -20.53 -5.00 -1.56
CA HIS A 73 -19.62 -5.02 -0.42
C HIS A 73 -19.01 -6.40 -0.24
N HIS A 74 -17.69 -6.45 -0.13
CA HIS A 74 -16.95 -7.66 0.21
C HIS A 74 -15.95 -7.35 1.33
N THR A 75 -15.63 -8.35 2.14
CA THR A 75 -14.57 -8.22 3.14
C THR A 75 -13.23 -8.10 2.42
N CYS A 76 -12.50 -7.01 2.66
CA CYS A 76 -11.14 -6.88 2.16
C CYS A 76 -10.26 -7.98 2.79
N PRO A 77 -9.74 -8.94 2.00
CA PRO A 77 -8.98 -10.07 2.53
C PRO A 77 -7.70 -9.63 3.26
N GLU A 78 -7.07 -8.55 2.78
CA GLU A 78 -5.87 -7.99 3.41
C GLU A 78 -6.18 -7.33 4.76
N CYS A 79 -7.27 -6.55 4.86
CA CYS A 79 -7.68 -5.96 6.13
C CYS A 79 -8.05 -7.03 7.16
N SER A 80 -8.76 -8.08 6.75
CA SER A 80 -9.09 -9.22 7.61
C SER A 80 -7.82 -9.92 8.12
N ARG A 81 -6.83 -10.13 7.25
CA ARG A 81 -5.53 -10.70 7.63
C ARG A 81 -4.80 -9.82 8.66
N LYS A 82 -4.74 -8.51 8.42
CA LYS A 82 -4.10 -7.56 9.35
C LYS A 82 -4.75 -7.59 10.73
N SER A 83 -6.09 -7.57 10.80
CA SER A 83 -6.82 -7.65 12.08
C SER A 83 -6.62 -8.98 12.80
N GLY A 84 -6.35 -10.07 12.07
CA GLY A 84 -6.13 -11.40 12.63
C GLY A 84 -4.68 -11.72 13.01
N HIS A 85 -3.78 -10.73 13.06
CA HIS A 85 -2.34 -10.95 13.27
C HIS A 85 -1.71 -11.94 12.27
N TYR A 86 -2.26 -12.04 11.06
CA TYR A 86 -1.67 -12.83 10.00
C TYR A 86 -0.52 -12.07 9.33
N TYR A 87 0.60 -12.75 9.11
CA TYR A 87 1.76 -12.21 8.41
C TYR A 87 2.43 -13.28 7.55
N THR A 88 3.07 -12.82 6.48
CA THR A 88 3.89 -13.63 5.56
C THR A 88 5.38 -13.31 5.70
N ALA A 89 5.72 -12.16 6.29
CA ALA A 89 7.09 -11.81 6.57
C ALA A 89 7.27 -11.05 7.89
N GLN A 90 8.38 -11.33 8.57
CA GLN A 90 8.87 -10.61 9.75
C GLN A 90 10.18 -9.90 9.36
N LEU A 91 10.18 -8.58 9.41
CA LEU A 91 11.35 -7.75 9.18
C LEU A 91 11.92 -7.30 10.52
N GLN A 92 13.06 -7.86 10.88
CA GLN A 92 13.75 -7.64 12.13
C GLN A 92 14.78 -6.51 11.96
N LEU A 93 14.43 -5.32 12.42
CA LEU A 93 15.34 -4.18 12.46
C LEU A 93 16.20 -4.27 13.73
N ARG A 94 17.50 -4.31 13.56
CA ARG A 94 18.48 -4.49 14.64
C ARG A 94 19.56 -3.44 14.54
N GLY A 95 20.10 -3.04 15.68
CA GLY A 95 21.25 -2.14 15.75
C GLY A 95 22.33 -2.72 16.65
N THR A 96 23.52 -2.16 16.53
CA THR A 96 24.62 -2.41 17.48
C THR A 96 24.64 -1.31 18.51
N LEU A 97 24.99 -1.62 19.77
CA LEU A 97 25.14 -0.60 20.79
C LEU A 97 26.33 0.33 20.47
N ASP A 98 26.12 1.64 20.55
CA ASP A 98 27.15 2.67 20.40
C ASP A 98 27.93 2.82 21.73
N GLY A 99 28.43 1.69 22.27
CA GLY A 99 29.21 1.60 23.50
C GLY A 99 28.48 1.01 24.72
N PRO A 100 29.21 0.74 25.82
CA PRO A 100 28.70 -0.02 26.97
C PRO A 100 27.63 0.70 27.80
N ARG A 101 27.41 2.00 27.57
CA ARG A 101 26.43 2.82 28.30
C ARG A 101 25.10 2.99 27.57
N GLU A 102 25.01 2.62 26.28
CA GLU A 102 23.76 2.75 25.55
C GLU A 102 22.71 1.78 26.12
N LYS A 103 21.57 2.34 26.54
CA LYS A 103 20.43 1.55 27.01
C LYS A 103 19.60 1.10 25.80
N ALA A 104 18.95 -0.05 25.91
CA ALA A 104 18.04 -0.58 24.88
C ALA A 104 17.00 0.44 24.36
N GLY A 105 16.51 1.34 25.23
CA GLY A 105 15.59 2.40 24.81
C GLY A 105 16.23 3.45 23.89
N ALA A 106 17.49 3.82 24.13
CA ALA A 106 18.23 4.75 23.28
C ALA A 106 18.52 4.12 21.91
N LEU A 107 18.93 2.86 21.90
CA LEU A 107 19.11 2.08 20.67
C LEU A 107 17.81 2.07 19.84
N ARG A 108 16.68 1.73 20.45
CA ARG A 108 15.38 1.73 19.75
C ARG A 108 14.98 3.10 19.23
N ALA A 109 15.18 4.17 19.99
CA ALA A 109 14.86 5.52 19.55
C ALA A 109 15.70 5.93 18.34
N ARG A 110 16.99 5.57 18.32
CA ARG A 110 17.87 5.80 17.17
C ARG A 110 17.42 4.99 15.96
N LEU A 111 17.11 3.71 16.14
CA LEU A 111 16.59 2.86 15.06
C LEU A 111 15.26 3.39 14.51
N ASP A 112 14.36 3.88 15.37
CA ASP A 112 13.10 4.49 14.95
C ASP A 112 13.34 5.74 14.09
N ALA A 113 14.23 6.64 14.51
CA ALA A 113 14.55 7.83 13.72
C ALA A 113 15.10 7.49 12.32
N GLN A 114 16.01 6.51 12.24
CA GLN A 114 16.56 6.04 10.97
C GLN A 114 15.51 5.32 10.10
N TRP A 115 14.61 4.58 10.75
CA TRP A 115 13.53 3.88 10.08
C TRP A 115 12.47 4.83 9.53
N ASP A 116 12.09 5.87 10.28
CA ASP A 116 11.10 6.86 9.88
C ASP A 116 11.59 7.67 8.66
N GLU A 117 12.87 8.07 8.65
CA GLU A 117 13.49 8.72 7.49
C GLU A 117 13.43 7.81 6.25
N LEU A 118 13.69 6.52 6.42
CA LEU A 118 13.57 5.54 5.34
C LEU A 118 12.12 5.34 4.87
N MET A 119 11.14 5.38 5.79
CA MET A 119 9.72 5.28 5.46
C MET A 119 9.23 6.46 4.62
N HIS A 120 9.78 7.66 4.81
CA HIS A 120 9.42 8.82 3.98
C HIS A 120 9.72 8.61 2.49
N GLU A 121 10.78 7.88 2.18
CA GLU A 121 11.15 7.55 0.81
C GLU A 121 10.50 6.25 0.29
N ALA A 122 10.02 5.40 1.19
CA ALA A 122 9.42 4.13 0.82
C ALA A 122 8.10 4.33 0.06
N ARG A 123 7.87 3.47 -0.94
CA ARG A 123 6.61 3.46 -1.68
C ARG A 123 5.43 3.21 -0.73
N ALA A 124 4.29 3.84 -1.02
CA ALA A 124 3.12 3.80 -0.16
C ALA A 124 2.56 2.37 0.02
N ASP A 125 2.62 1.54 -1.01
CA ASP A 125 2.20 0.13 -0.96
C ASP A 125 3.08 -0.70 -0.02
N TRP A 126 4.39 -0.43 0.04
CA TRP A 126 5.29 -1.13 0.96
C TRP A 126 5.00 -0.76 2.41
N ARG A 127 4.80 0.52 2.69
CA ARG A 127 4.41 1.02 4.02
C ARG A 127 3.09 0.42 4.48
N LYS A 128 2.08 0.43 3.60
CA LYS A 128 0.76 -0.14 3.86
C LYS A 128 0.80 -1.65 4.13
N ALA A 129 1.85 -2.36 3.74
CA ALA A 129 1.97 -3.80 4.03
C ALA A 129 2.33 -4.11 5.49
N ILE A 130 2.84 -3.14 6.25
CA ILE A 130 3.13 -3.29 7.68
C ILE A 130 1.80 -3.41 8.43
N SER A 131 1.69 -4.46 9.23
CA SER A 131 0.45 -4.82 9.95
C SER A 131 0.55 -4.39 11.41
N TRP A 132 1.64 -4.77 12.08
CA TRP A 132 2.00 -4.27 13.41
C TRP A 132 3.52 -4.32 13.61
N ARG A 133 3.98 -3.77 14.74
CA ARG A 133 5.37 -3.85 15.17
C ARG A 133 5.48 -4.21 16.64
N GLU A 134 6.58 -4.85 17.01
CA GLU A 134 6.90 -5.24 18.38
C GLU A 134 8.28 -4.72 18.79
N ALA A 135 8.40 -4.24 20.02
CA ALA A 135 9.64 -3.71 20.58
C ALA A 135 10.44 -4.82 21.25
N LEU A 136 11.75 -4.86 20.96
CA LEU A 136 12.70 -5.78 21.58
C LEU A 136 13.89 -5.01 22.16
N PRO A 137 14.64 -5.57 23.13
CA PRO A 137 15.86 -4.93 23.64
C PRO A 137 16.84 -4.52 22.54
N GLU A 138 16.95 -5.34 21.50
CA GLU A 138 17.89 -5.17 20.39
C GLU A 138 17.33 -4.42 19.16
N GLY A 139 16.07 -3.99 19.19
CA GLY A 139 15.44 -3.25 18.10
C GLY A 139 13.94 -3.47 17.95
N TRP A 140 13.49 -3.68 16.71
CA TRP A 140 12.07 -3.76 16.35
C TRP A 140 11.79 -4.93 15.40
N ASP A 141 10.63 -5.56 15.58
CA ASP A 141 10.09 -6.52 14.64
C ASP A 141 8.87 -5.94 13.95
N TYR A 142 8.92 -5.84 12.63
CA TYR A 142 7.79 -5.43 11.80
C TYR A 142 7.18 -6.67 11.15
N PHE A 143 5.87 -6.81 11.26
CA PHE A 143 5.15 -7.93 10.65
C PHE A 143 4.37 -7.45 9.45
N LEU A 144 4.55 -8.11 8.31
CA LEU A 144 3.99 -7.71 7.02
C LEU A 144 3.13 -8.82 6.41
N VAL A 145 2.03 -8.42 5.77
CA VAL A 145 1.17 -9.33 4.99
C VAL A 145 1.73 -9.63 3.60
N ASN A 146 2.74 -8.89 3.15
CA ASN A 146 3.36 -9.04 1.83
C ASN A 146 4.88 -9.22 1.94
N THR A 147 5.37 -10.40 1.57
CA THR A 147 6.80 -10.74 1.57
C THR A 147 7.64 -9.87 0.62
N MET A 148 7.09 -9.47 -0.54
CA MET A 148 7.83 -8.61 -1.49
C MET A 148 8.01 -7.21 -0.94
N ALA A 149 7.00 -6.68 -0.24
CA ALA A 149 7.13 -5.41 0.47
C ALA A 149 8.22 -5.50 1.55
N ALA A 150 8.26 -6.58 2.35
CA ALA A 150 9.29 -6.79 3.36
C ALA A 150 10.70 -6.83 2.75
N ARG A 151 10.89 -7.60 1.66
CA ARG A 151 12.18 -7.63 0.92
C ARG A 151 12.54 -6.26 0.35
N SER A 152 11.57 -5.51 -0.16
CA SER A 152 11.82 -4.18 -0.74
C SER A 152 12.26 -3.18 0.31
N LEU A 153 11.62 -3.18 1.48
CA LEU A 153 12.03 -2.37 2.63
C LEU A 153 13.41 -2.77 3.15
N ALA A 154 13.69 -4.06 3.27
CA ALA A 154 15.01 -4.55 3.70
C ALA A 154 16.13 -4.11 2.74
N ARG A 155 15.91 -4.23 1.42
CA ARG A 155 16.86 -3.76 0.41
C ARG A 155 17.01 -2.23 0.41
N LEU A 156 15.93 -1.49 0.69
CA LEU A 156 16.00 -0.05 0.85
C LEU A 156 16.88 0.30 2.07
N ALA A 157 16.73 -0.40 3.18
CA ALA A 157 17.54 -0.21 4.39
C ALA A 157 19.01 -0.55 4.15
N GLN A 158 19.29 -1.65 3.46
CA GLN A 158 20.65 -2.00 3.03
C GLN A 158 21.31 -0.86 2.22
N ARG A 159 20.58 -0.27 1.27
CA ARG A 159 21.12 0.81 0.42
C ARG A 159 21.29 2.14 1.16
N ARG A 160 20.32 2.53 2.01
CA ARG A 160 20.29 3.86 2.64
C ARG A 160 21.03 3.94 3.96
N LEU A 161 21.04 2.84 4.71
CA LEU A 161 21.59 2.80 6.08
C LEU A 161 22.85 1.93 6.18
N ALA A 162 23.42 1.53 5.03
CA ALA A 162 24.54 0.59 4.94
C ALA A 162 24.31 -0.69 5.76
N ALA A 163 23.05 -1.14 5.83
CA ALA A 163 22.65 -2.23 6.69
C ALA A 163 23.02 -3.60 6.11
N GLU A 164 23.39 -4.53 6.98
CA GLU A 164 23.53 -5.94 6.62
C GLU A 164 22.17 -6.62 6.59
N MET A 165 21.97 -7.55 5.64
CA MET A 165 20.70 -8.27 5.48
C MET A 165 20.94 -9.78 5.48
N LYS A 166 20.14 -10.52 6.26
CA LYS A 166 20.05 -11.98 6.22
C LYS A 166 18.58 -12.39 6.08
N GLU A 167 18.29 -13.39 5.26
CA GLU A 167 16.94 -13.89 5.02
C GLU A 167 16.87 -15.39 5.28
N SER A 168 15.78 -15.84 5.89
CA SER A 168 15.43 -17.25 6.06
C SER A 168 13.94 -17.45 5.82
N ALA A 169 13.55 -18.64 5.37
CA ALA A 169 12.14 -19.01 5.20
C ALA A 169 11.83 -20.27 5.99
N THR A 170 10.67 -20.30 6.64
CA THR A 170 10.16 -21.44 7.40
C THR A 170 8.81 -21.87 6.85
N LEU A 171 8.60 -23.18 6.72
CA LEU A 171 7.32 -23.74 6.32
C LEU A 171 6.33 -23.54 7.47
N TYR A 172 5.27 -22.78 7.22
CA TYR A 172 4.24 -22.47 8.21
C TYR A 172 3.02 -23.38 8.09
N GLY A 173 2.69 -23.84 6.88
CA GLY A 173 1.59 -24.76 6.66
C GLY A 173 1.40 -25.09 5.19
N ARG A 174 0.29 -25.76 4.89
CA ARG A 174 -0.12 -26.09 3.53
C ARG A 174 -1.59 -25.74 3.35
N LYS A 175 -1.92 -25.06 2.25
CA LYS A 175 -3.30 -24.71 1.89
C LYS A 175 -3.52 -25.03 0.42
N ASP A 176 -4.58 -25.78 0.12
CA ASP A 176 -4.94 -26.19 -1.25
C ASP A 176 -3.78 -26.86 -2.00
N GLY A 177 -2.97 -27.65 -1.29
CA GLY A 177 -1.79 -28.33 -1.83
C GLY A 177 -0.54 -27.45 -1.99
N GLN A 178 -0.62 -26.15 -1.70
CA GLN A 178 0.52 -25.22 -1.77
C GLN A 178 1.13 -24.97 -0.39
N ASP A 179 2.46 -24.98 -0.33
CA ASP A 179 3.22 -24.68 0.88
C ASP A 179 3.21 -23.18 1.18
N LEU A 180 2.79 -22.84 2.39
CA LEU A 180 2.78 -21.49 2.91
C LEU A 180 4.03 -21.27 3.76
N TYR A 181 4.86 -20.32 3.34
CA TYR A 181 6.08 -19.96 4.05
C TYR A 181 5.93 -18.65 4.81
N ARG A 182 6.63 -18.55 5.95
CA ARG A 182 6.93 -17.29 6.62
C ARG A 182 8.38 -16.94 6.37
N VAL A 183 8.63 -15.70 5.97
CA VAL A 183 9.98 -15.20 5.71
C VAL A 183 10.42 -14.31 6.85
N THR A 184 11.61 -14.56 7.39
CA THR A 184 12.25 -13.67 8.36
C THR A 184 13.42 -12.99 7.68
N ILE A 185 13.45 -11.66 7.72
CA ILE A 185 14.53 -10.84 7.16
C ILE A 185 15.13 -10.04 8.31
N CYS A 186 16.38 -10.30 8.65
CA CYS A 186 17.13 -9.55 9.64
C CYS A 186 17.94 -8.46 8.96
N VAL A 187 17.70 -7.21 9.35
CA VAL A 187 18.41 -6.01 8.91
C VAL A 187 19.18 -5.45 10.09
N ARG A 188 20.51 -5.47 10.02
CA ARG A 188 21.40 -4.90 11.04
C ARG A 188 21.95 -3.57 10.56
N ILE A 189 21.56 -2.48 11.22
CA ILE A 189 22.09 -1.15 10.98
C ILE A 189 23.40 -1.00 11.78
N PRO A 190 24.51 -0.59 11.15
CA PRO A 190 25.76 -0.32 11.84
C PRO A 190 25.64 0.86 12.82
N PRO A 191 26.57 0.98 13.79
CA PRO A 191 26.67 2.16 14.65
C PRO A 191 26.85 3.42 13.81
N SER A 192 26.41 4.56 14.34
CA SER A 192 26.54 5.82 13.63
C SER A 192 28.03 6.16 13.42
N ARG A 193 28.43 6.60 12.22
CA ARG A 193 29.82 7.02 11.94
C ARG A 193 30.09 8.43 12.51
N ARG A 194 29.80 8.63 13.79
CA ARG A 194 30.42 9.70 14.58
C ARG A 194 31.31 9.00 15.60
N GLU A 195 32.61 9.27 15.53
CA GLU A 195 33.67 8.80 16.46
C GLU A 195 34.37 7.45 16.15
N ALA A 196 34.64 7.12 14.88
CA ALA A 196 35.73 6.18 14.53
C ALA A 196 37.08 6.89 14.28
N ALA A 197 37.22 8.16 14.69
CA ALA A 197 38.39 8.99 14.41
C ALA A 197 38.96 9.64 15.69
N VAL A 198 39.10 8.88 16.79
CA VAL A 198 40.00 9.24 17.89
C VAL A 198 40.57 7.95 18.45
N GLY A 199 41.71 7.50 17.91
CA GLY A 199 42.35 6.27 18.40
C GLY A 199 43.42 5.67 17.49
N SER A 200 44.22 6.51 16.83
CA SER A 200 45.48 6.07 16.23
C SER A 200 46.35 7.29 15.93
N SER A 201 47.03 7.80 16.97
CA SER A 201 48.26 8.59 16.89
C SER A 201 49.00 8.42 18.21
#